data_AF-A0A2T0S019-F1
#
_entry.id   AF-A0A2T0S019-F1
#
_cell.length_a   1.000
_cell.length_b   1.000
_cell.length_c   1.000
_cell.angle_alpha   90.00
_cell.angle_beta   90.00
_cell.angle_gamma   90.00
#
_symmetry.space_group_name_H-M   'P 1'
#
loop_
_entity.id
_entity.type
_entity.pdbx_description
1 polymer ?
#
loop_
_entity_poly.entity_id
_entity_poly.type
_entity_poly.pdbx_seq_one_letter_code
_entity_poly.pdbx_strand_id
1 'polypeptide(L)'
;MQANVAGCISATLLAAGFAFPASSATIAVGAAVTPSGVAPELSSLVAPGVTPSPSSLRAAYGTFDINIALTGASPSQQAAFDAAETFWEKRILGYEDPLVASFIAANFPTLDITATLAPNDGVGGILGSAGSTTFVSATAGGPITRNQMVSVAGIMNFDTADLAALEANGTLGDVIRHEMAHVLGFSDFFWDFVGATDGSGFDNSYTGSFALAQYQREFDPTATFIPVEESGGPGTAYAHWDENLFGNHLSLFGNSANPELMTGFLEGPTYLSATTLASFDDLGYVTAVPAPLSAAFVLTGFAALGGVRSRKKARRAT
;
A
#
# COMPACT_ATOMS: atom_id res chain seq x y z
N MET A 1 -30.59 -28.06 -37.99
CA MET A 1 -29.21 -28.14 -37.47
C MET A 1 -28.87 -26.79 -36.88
N GLN A 2 -28.74 -26.77 -35.55
CA GLN A 2 -28.30 -25.62 -34.77
C GLN A 2 -26.84 -25.29 -35.06
N ALA A 3 -26.50 -24.00 -35.05
CA ALA A 3 -25.30 -23.47 -34.39
C ALA A 3 -25.41 -21.94 -34.33
N ASN A 4 -26.14 -21.42 -33.34
CA ASN A 4 -25.89 -20.06 -32.86
C ASN A 4 -24.74 -20.16 -31.86
N VAL A 5 -23.54 -19.77 -32.29
CA VAL A 5 -22.43 -19.52 -31.36
C VAL A 5 -22.61 -18.11 -30.83
N ALA A 6 -23.46 -17.96 -29.82
CA ALA A 6 -23.45 -16.79 -28.96
C ALA A 6 -22.23 -16.94 -28.03
N GLY A 7 -21.14 -16.26 -28.38
CA GLY A 7 -20.02 -16.10 -27.47
C GLY A 7 -20.50 -15.35 -26.23
N CYS A 8 -20.49 -16.02 -25.08
CA CYS A 8 -20.62 -15.37 -23.78
C CYS A 8 -19.48 -14.36 -23.65
N ILE A 9 -19.79 -13.08 -23.82
CA ILE A 9 -18.95 -12.00 -23.32
C ILE A 9 -19.14 -12.07 -21.80
N SER A 10 -18.15 -12.61 -21.09
CA SER A 10 -18.14 -12.62 -19.62
C SER A 10 -18.39 -11.20 -19.13
N ALA A 11 -19.50 -11.00 -18.43
CA ALA A 11 -19.84 -9.73 -17.83
C ALA A 11 -18.73 -9.36 -16.83
N THR A 12 -18.06 -8.23 -17.05
CA THR A 12 -17.24 -7.59 -16.01
C THR A 12 -18.20 -7.19 -14.89
N LEU A 13 -18.14 -7.91 -13.77
CA LEU A 13 -18.94 -7.58 -12.60
C LEU A 13 -18.19 -6.50 -11.82
N LEU A 14 -18.59 -5.26 -12.07
CA LEU A 14 -18.23 -4.14 -11.21
C LEU A 14 -19.32 -4.01 -10.16
N ALA A 15 -18.97 -4.16 -8.88
CA ALA A 15 -19.91 -4.11 -7.79
C ALA A 15 -19.46 -3.09 -6.75
N ALA A 16 -20.37 -2.19 -6.39
CA ALA A 16 -20.27 -1.44 -5.15
C ALA A 16 -20.74 -2.34 -4.01
N GLY A 17 -19.90 -2.51 -3.00
CA GLY A 17 -20.22 -3.28 -1.80
C GLY A 17 -20.12 -2.43 -0.54
N PHE A 18 -20.80 -2.89 0.51
CA PHE A 18 -20.69 -2.33 1.85
C PHE A 18 -19.78 -3.23 2.68
N ALA A 19 -18.80 -2.64 3.35
CA ALA A 19 -18.07 -3.31 4.41
C ALA A 19 -18.80 -3.06 5.74
N PHE A 20 -19.07 -4.12 6.50
CA PHE A 20 -19.59 -3.97 7.87
C PHE A 20 -18.46 -3.43 8.78
N PRO A 21 -18.78 -2.69 9.87
CA PRO A 21 -17.78 -2.15 10.80
C PRO A 21 -16.95 -3.22 11.56
N ALA A 22 -17.12 -4.49 11.23
CA ALA A 22 -16.30 -5.59 11.75
C ALA A 22 -14.86 -5.59 11.20
N SER A 23 -14.55 -4.73 10.22
CA SER A 23 -13.22 -4.57 9.60
C SER A 23 -12.49 -3.30 10.07
N SER A 24 -12.91 -2.69 11.19
CA SER A 24 -12.21 -1.52 11.73
C SER A 24 -10.93 -1.94 12.44
N ALA A 25 -9.80 -1.63 11.81
CA ALA A 25 -8.48 -1.75 12.45
C ALA A 25 -8.33 -0.64 13.50
N THR A 26 -7.44 -0.88 14.47
CA THR A 26 -7.14 0.03 15.56
C THR A 26 -5.64 0.18 15.73
N ILE A 27 -5.15 1.42 15.81
CA ILE A 27 -3.81 1.69 16.32
C ILE A 27 -3.83 1.88 17.84
N ALA A 28 -2.91 1.20 18.52
CA ALA A 28 -2.79 1.25 19.97
C ALA A 28 -1.52 1.99 20.42
N VAL A 29 -1.46 2.37 21.71
CA VAL A 29 -0.21 2.91 22.30
C VAL A 29 0.83 1.80 22.44
N GLY A 30 2.02 2.01 21.86
CA GLY A 30 3.18 1.13 22.00
C GLY A 30 4.21 1.63 23.02
N ALA A 31 5.26 0.83 23.26
CA ALA A 31 6.34 1.24 24.13
C ALA A 31 7.25 2.23 23.40
N ALA A 32 7.47 3.42 23.97
CA ALA A 32 8.27 4.45 23.29
C ALA A 32 9.69 3.96 22.95
N VAL A 33 10.02 3.94 21.65
CA VAL A 33 11.38 3.68 21.17
C VAL A 33 12.10 5.02 21.03
N THR A 34 13.26 5.18 21.65
CA THR A 34 14.05 6.41 21.51
C THR A 34 14.62 6.50 20.08
N PRO A 35 14.27 7.53 19.27
CA PRO A 35 14.78 7.63 17.92
C PRO A 35 16.30 7.87 17.94
N SER A 36 17.07 6.99 17.28
CA SER A 36 18.49 7.21 17.03
C SER A 36 18.72 7.43 15.53
N GLY A 37 18.39 8.62 15.04
CA GLY A 37 18.76 9.04 13.68
C GLY A 37 17.63 9.73 12.92
N VAL A 38 18.03 10.66 12.08
CA VAL A 38 17.14 11.38 11.15
C VAL A 38 16.73 10.40 10.05
N ALA A 39 15.42 10.17 9.87
CA ALA A 39 14.88 9.37 8.77
C ALA A 39 15.32 9.96 7.42
N PRO A 40 15.76 9.16 6.45
CA PRO A 40 16.04 9.67 5.12
C PRO A 40 14.72 10.06 4.45
N GLU A 41 14.61 11.31 3.99
CA GLU A 41 13.59 11.64 2.99
C GLU A 41 13.80 10.76 1.75
N LEU A 42 12.70 10.39 1.07
CA LEU A 42 12.59 9.57 -0.15
C LEU A 42 13.46 10.01 -1.36
N SER A 43 14.40 10.93 -1.18
CA SER A 43 15.13 11.61 -2.25
C SER A 43 16.52 11.06 -2.58
N SER A 44 17.02 9.94 -1.99
CA SER A 44 18.44 9.57 -2.21
C SER A 44 18.80 8.11 -2.53
N LEU A 45 17.86 7.21 -2.84
CA LEU A 45 18.19 5.80 -3.17
C LEU A 45 18.81 5.56 -4.57
N VAL A 46 19.45 6.56 -5.21
CA VAL A 46 20.22 6.32 -6.43
C VAL A 46 21.64 5.89 -6.05
N ALA A 47 21.89 4.58 -6.05
CA ALA A 47 23.25 4.05 -6.03
C ALA A 47 24.08 4.70 -7.16
N PRO A 48 25.28 5.23 -6.90
CA PRO A 48 26.09 5.86 -7.94
C PRO A 48 26.57 4.80 -8.93
N GLY A 49 26.05 4.83 -10.15
CA GLY A 49 26.54 4.01 -11.27
C GLY A 49 25.49 3.30 -12.11
N VAL A 50 24.21 3.36 -11.76
CA VAL A 50 23.12 2.93 -12.65
C VAL A 50 22.39 4.18 -13.09
N THR A 51 22.53 4.58 -14.35
CA THR A 51 21.55 5.48 -14.95
C THR A 51 20.20 4.79 -14.84
N PRO A 52 19.19 5.33 -14.13
CA PRO A 52 17.88 4.74 -14.18
C PRO A 52 17.45 4.76 -15.66
N SER A 53 17.33 3.57 -16.26
CA SER A 53 16.41 3.40 -17.38
C SER A 53 15.09 4.03 -16.93
N PRO A 54 14.41 4.86 -17.74
CA PRO A 54 13.20 5.54 -17.29
C PRO A 54 12.30 4.49 -16.68
N SER A 55 12.15 4.55 -15.36
CA SER A 55 11.25 3.70 -14.61
C SER A 55 9.92 3.84 -15.31
N SER A 56 9.39 2.74 -15.84
CA SER A 56 8.10 2.76 -16.53
C SER A 56 7.05 3.09 -15.48
N LEU A 57 6.77 4.38 -15.29
CA LEU A 57 5.63 4.82 -14.50
C LEU A 57 4.41 4.12 -15.08
N ARG A 58 3.67 3.46 -14.20
CA ARG A 58 2.47 2.74 -14.57
C ARG A 58 1.43 3.76 -15.05
N ALA A 59 0.67 3.41 -16.09
CA ALA A 59 -0.44 4.25 -16.50
C ALA A 59 -1.44 4.36 -15.34
N ALA A 60 -1.66 5.58 -14.86
CA ALA A 60 -2.70 5.90 -13.89
C ALA A 60 -3.91 6.47 -14.65
N TYR A 61 -5.10 5.99 -14.30
CA TYR A 61 -6.36 6.46 -14.87
C TYR A 61 -7.21 7.16 -13.81
N GLY A 62 -7.98 8.16 -14.25
CA GLY A 62 -8.82 8.96 -13.35
C GLY A 62 -8.02 9.91 -12.46
N THR A 63 -8.73 10.50 -11.52
CA THR A 63 -8.17 11.32 -10.43
C THR A 63 -8.46 10.66 -9.10
N PHE A 64 -7.63 10.93 -8.12
CA PHE A 64 -7.82 10.49 -6.74
C PHE A 64 -7.90 11.73 -5.85
N ASP A 65 -8.99 11.83 -5.07
CA ASP A 65 -9.33 13.00 -4.26
C ASP A 65 -10.01 12.48 -2.99
N ILE A 66 -9.57 12.96 -1.84
CA ILE A 66 -10.10 12.58 -0.52
C ILE A 66 -10.91 13.75 0.00
N ASN A 67 -12.13 13.47 0.47
CA ASN A 67 -12.97 14.47 1.13
C ASN A 67 -13.25 14.05 2.56
N ILE A 68 -12.82 14.87 3.54
CA ILE A 68 -12.96 14.56 4.96
C ILE A 68 -14.09 15.38 5.57
N ALA A 69 -15.13 14.69 6.05
CA ALA A 69 -16.15 15.26 6.92
C ALA A 69 -15.71 15.16 8.39
N LEU A 70 -15.12 16.24 8.91
CA LEU A 70 -14.67 16.36 10.30
C LEU A 70 -15.47 17.46 11.02
N THR A 71 -15.88 17.18 12.26
CA THR A 71 -16.54 18.18 13.12
C THR A 71 -15.97 18.17 14.53
N GLY A 72 -15.99 19.32 15.20
CA GLY A 72 -15.54 19.44 16.60
C GLY A 72 -14.02 19.49 16.81
N ALA A 73 -13.22 19.48 15.74
CA ALA A 73 -11.77 19.58 15.80
C ALA A 73 -11.28 21.00 16.14
N SER A 74 -10.16 21.08 16.85
CA SER A 74 -9.40 22.33 17.00
C SER A 74 -8.76 22.75 15.66
N PRO A 75 -8.30 24.01 15.50
CA PRO A 75 -7.59 24.41 14.28
C PRO A 75 -6.30 23.61 14.00
N SER A 76 -5.56 23.21 15.04
CA SER A 76 -4.36 22.37 14.89
C SER A 76 -4.70 20.95 14.47
N GLN A 77 -5.79 20.39 15.00
CA GLN A 77 -6.30 19.07 14.60
C GLN A 77 -6.78 19.11 13.15
N GLN A 78 -7.58 20.11 12.75
CA GLN A 78 -8.02 20.27 11.35
C GLN A 78 -6.82 20.30 10.40
N ALA A 79 -5.78 21.09 10.73
CA ALA A 79 -4.58 21.16 9.91
C ALA A 79 -3.83 19.82 9.81
N ALA A 80 -3.90 18.97 10.84
CA ALA A 80 -3.31 17.63 10.82
C ALA A 80 -4.08 16.68 9.87
N PHE A 81 -5.41 16.77 9.83
CA PHE A 81 -6.24 16.02 8.87
C PHE A 81 -5.99 16.49 7.43
N ASP A 82 -6.00 17.80 7.18
CA ASP A 82 -5.72 18.37 5.84
C ASP A 82 -4.31 17.95 5.34
N ALA A 83 -3.33 17.88 6.25
CA ALA A 83 -1.99 17.41 5.94
C ALA A 83 -1.94 15.90 5.61
N ALA A 84 -2.75 15.08 6.28
CA ALA A 84 -2.84 13.64 5.99
C ALA A 84 -3.55 13.37 4.66
N GLU A 85 -4.61 14.13 4.35
CA GLU A 85 -5.28 14.14 3.04
C GLU A 85 -4.25 14.41 1.93
N THR A 86 -3.58 15.56 2.02
CA THR A 86 -2.51 15.96 1.07
C THR A 86 -1.40 14.92 0.98
N PHE A 87 -1.08 14.24 2.08
CA PHE A 87 -0.03 13.22 2.13
C PHE A 87 -0.39 12.02 1.24
N TRP A 88 -1.62 11.52 1.33
CA TRP A 88 -2.06 10.35 0.56
C TRP A 88 -2.36 10.70 -0.90
N GLU A 89 -2.98 11.85 -1.18
CA GLU A 89 -3.26 12.31 -2.55
C GLU A 89 -2.00 12.52 -3.39
N LYS A 90 -0.90 12.94 -2.78
CA LYS A 90 0.39 13.05 -3.48
C LYS A 90 0.99 11.70 -3.85
N ARG A 91 0.55 10.61 -3.23
CA ARG A 91 1.14 9.28 -3.33
C ARG A 91 0.27 8.31 -4.13
N ILE A 92 -1.04 8.51 -4.16
CA ILE A 92 -1.99 7.77 -4.99
C ILE A 92 -2.32 8.62 -6.22
N LEU A 93 -1.87 8.16 -7.38
CA LEU A 93 -1.94 8.90 -8.63
C LEU A 93 -3.24 8.64 -9.42
N GLY A 94 -4.02 7.64 -8.99
CA GLY A 94 -5.24 7.20 -9.65
C GLY A 94 -5.41 5.69 -9.54
N TYR A 95 -6.06 5.11 -10.55
CA TYR A 95 -6.42 3.70 -10.59
C TYR A 95 -5.72 2.96 -11.73
N GLU A 96 -5.55 1.67 -11.55
CA GLU A 96 -4.92 0.76 -12.51
C GLU A 96 -5.71 0.63 -13.80
N ASP A 97 -7.02 0.48 -13.68
CA ASP A 97 -7.89 0.08 -14.77
C ASP A 97 -8.83 1.21 -15.20
N PRO A 98 -8.91 1.51 -16.51
CA PRO A 98 -9.75 2.61 -17.00
C PRO A 98 -11.25 2.39 -16.78
N LEU A 99 -11.74 1.14 -16.69
CA LEU A 99 -13.15 0.86 -16.41
C LEU A 99 -13.47 1.12 -14.93
N VAL A 100 -12.58 0.71 -14.03
CA VAL A 100 -12.67 1.03 -12.59
C VAL A 100 -12.64 2.55 -12.40
N ALA A 101 -11.65 3.23 -12.99
CA ALA A 101 -11.51 4.68 -12.90
C ALA A 101 -12.76 5.43 -13.41
N SER A 102 -13.30 5.01 -14.56
CA SER A 102 -14.48 5.64 -15.16
C SER A 102 -15.73 5.45 -14.32
N PHE A 103 -15.89 4.27 -13.72
CA PHE A 103 -17.02 4.00 -12.83
C PHE A 103 -16.94 4.81 -11.55
N ILE A 104 -15.76 4.89 -10.93
CA ILE A 104 -15.54 5.72 -9.74
C ILE A 104 -15.84 7.18 -10.06
N ALA A 105 -15.24 7.74 -11.11
CA ALA A 105 -15.48 9.14 -11.49
C ALA A 105 -16.97 9.47 -11.73
N ALA A 106 -17.77 8.52 -12.19
CA ALA A 106 -19.20 8.71 -12.46
C ALA A 106 -20.10 8.59 -11.21
N ASN A 107 -19.68 7.86 -10.17
CA ASN A 107 -20.54 7.50 -9.03
C ASN A 107 -19.99 7.97 -7.67
N PHE A 108 -18.67 8.10 -7.55
CA PHE A 108 -17.92 8.40 -6.34
C PHE A 108 -16.74 9.33 -6.73
N PRO A 109 -16.99 10.62 -7.01
CA PRO A 109 -15.96 11.53 -7.50
C PRO A 109 -14.83 11.76 -6.48
N THR A 110 -15.08 11.46 -5.20
CA THR A 110 -14.17 11.55 -4.06
C THR A 110 -14.20 10.25 -3.27
N LEU A 111 -13.14 9.99 -2.50
CA LEU A 111 -13.16 9.09 -1.35
C LEU A 111 -13.72 9.87 -0.15
N ASP A 112 -14.96 9.61 0.23
CA ASP A 112 -15.61 10.31 1.33
C ASP A 112 -15.31 9.65 2.68
N ILE A 113 -14.63 10.38 3.58
CA ILE A 113 -14.24 9.89 4.90
C ILE A 113 -14.97 10.69 5.98
N THR A 114 -15.70 10.00 6.86
CA THR A 114 -16.25 10.63 8.07
C THR A 114 -15.30 10.44 9.24
N ALA A 115 -14.75 11.53 9.77
CA ALA A 115 -13.86 11.51 10.92
C ALA A 115 -14.58 11.98 12.20
N THR A 116 -14.54 11.16 13.24
CA THR A 116 -15.19 11.42 14.54
C THR A 116 -14.16 11.53 15.64
N LEU A 117 -14.24 12.62 16.41
CA LEU A 117 -13.51 12.79 17.67
C LEU A 117 -14.48 12.56 18.82
N ALA A 118 -14.36 11.43 19.52
CA ALA A 118 -15.23 11.08 20.64
C ALA A 118 -14.47 10.31 21.73
N PRO A 119 -14.96 10.29 22.99
CA PRO A 119 -14.39 9.42 24.01
C PRO A 119 -14.51 7.94 23.64
N ASN A 120 -13.47 7.14 23.89
CA ASN A 120 -13.46 5.69 23.64
C ASN A 120 -13.13 4.90 24.92
N ASP A 121 -11.86 4.68 25.23
CA ASP A 121 -11.36 3.90 26.37
C ASP A 121 -10.58 4.73 27.40
N GLY A 122 -10.36 6.01 27.13
CA GLY A 122 -9.70 6.94 28.03
C GLY A 122 -8.27 7.24 27.58
N VAL A 123 -7.37 7.47 28.53
CA VAL A 123 -5.98 7.79 28.17
C VAL A 123 -5.21 6.50 27.88
N GLY A 124 -4.61 6.43 26.69
CA GLY A 124 -3.91 5.28 26.17
C GLY A 124 -4.84 4.13 25.78
N GLY A 125 -4.27 3.00 25.36
CA GLY A 125 -5.08 1.95 24.74
C GLY A 125 -5.29 2.27 23.27
N ILE A 126 -6.55 2.40 22.83
CA ILE A 126 -6.92 2.64 21.43
C ILE A 126 -6.84 4.13 21.11
N LEU A 127 -5.87 4.50 20.28
CA LEU A 127 -5.68 5.88 19.84
C LEU A 127 -6.63 6.27 18.70
N GLY A 128 -6.89 5.31 17.82
CA GLY A 128 -7.69 5.48 16.61
C GLY A 128 -8.29 4.18 16.13
N SER A 129 -9.32 4.30 15.30
CA SER A 129 -9.85 3.17 14.54
C SER A 129 -10.43 3.62 13.21
N ALA A 130 -10.25 2.80 12.18
CA ALA A 130 -10.73 3.16 10.85
C ALA A 130 -10.94 1.97 9.93
N GLY A 131 -11.67 2.23 8.86
CA GLY A 131 -11.85 1.26 7.79
C GLY A 131 -12.72 1.79 6.66
N SER A 132 -12.60 1.13 5.51
CA SER A 132 -13.52 1.30 4.39
C SER A 132 -14.94 0.90 4.80
N THR A 133 -15.93 1.70 4.42
CA THR A 133 -17.37 1.37 4.55
C THR A 133 -18.01 1.06 3.21
N THR A 134 -17.48 1.64 2.13
CA THR A 134 -17.94 1.40 0.76
C THR A 134 -16.76 1.25 -0.16
N PHE A 135 -16.81 0.26 -1.05
CA PHE A 135 -15.73 -0.05 -1.98
C PHE A 135 -16.27 -0.36 -3.38
N VAL A 136 -15.41 -0.22 -4.38
CA VAL A 136 -15.60 -0.72 -5.74
C VAL A 136 -14.70 -1.93 -5.92
N SER A 137 -15.31 -3.03 -6.33
CA SER A 137 -14.60 -4.28 -6.62
C SER A 137 -14.72 -4.64 -8.10
N ALA A 138 -13.65 -5.22 -8.65
CA ALA A 138 -13.60 -5.76 -10.01
C ALA A 138 -12.93 -7.13 -9.97
N THR A 139 -13.60 -8.14 -10.51
CA THR A 139 -13.02 -9.49 -10.65
C THR A 139 -12.29 -9.63 -11.98
N ALA A 140 -11.18 -10.35 -11.99
CA ALA A 140 -10.44 -10.67 -13.20
C ALA A 140 -11.35 -11.36 -14.25
N GLY A 141 -11.34 -10.84 -15.47
CA GLY A 141 -12.21 -11.33 -16.53
C GLY A 141 -12.45 -10.29 -17.62
N GLY A 142 -12.34 -10.70 -18.88
CA GLY A 142 -12.44 -9.79 -20.02
C GLY A 142 -11.28 -8.78 -20.02
N PRO A 143 -11.54 -7.45 -19.99
CA PRO A 143 -10.49 -6.43 -19.99
C PRO A 143 -9.74 -6.28 -18.65
N ILE A 144 -10.31 -6.73 -17.53
CA ILE A 144 -9.69 -6.66 -16.20
C ILE A 144 -8.70 -7.81 -16.04
N THR A 145 -7.42 -7.49 -15.80
CA THR A 145 -6.30 -8.46 -15.77
C THR A 145 -6.16 -9.21 -14.45
N ARG A 146 -6.59 -8.62 -13.33
CA ARG A 146 -6.52 -9.18 -11.98
C ARG A 146 -7.62 -8.58 -11.10
N ASN A 147 -7.93 -9.25 -10.00
CA ASN A 147 -8.88 -8.73 -9.01
C ASN A 147 -8.39 -7.37 -8.47
N GLN A 148 -9.31 -6.44 -8.31
CA GLN A 148 -9.07 -5.10 -7.76
C GLN A 148 -10.17 -4.75 -6.78
N MET A 149 -9.81 -4.08 -5.69
CA MET A 149 -10.74 -3.60 -4.70
C MET A 149 -10.21 -2.29 -4.13
N VAL A 150 -10.96 -1.21 -4.35
CA VAL A 150 -10.56 0.14 -3.94
C VAL A 150 -11.70 0.77 -3.14
N SER A 151 -11.34 1.47 -2.08
CA SER A 151 -12.29 2.16 -1.21
C SER A 151 -12.81 3.44 -1.87
N VAL A 152 -14.09 3.74 -1.63
CA VAL A 152 -14.76 4.98 -2.07
C VAL A 152 -15.49 5.70 -0.92
N ALA A 153 -15.63 5.06 0.25
CA ALA A 153 -16.02 5.76 1.48
C ALA A 153 -15.48 5.04 2.71
N GLY A 154 -15.27 5.76 3.80
CA GLY A 154 -14.78 5.19 5.06
C GLY A 154 -15.13 6.00 6.29
N ILE A 155 -14.74 5.45 7.44
CA ILE A 155 -14.86 6.10 8.74
C ILE A 155 -13.51 6.09 9.44
N MET A 156 -13.25 7.12 10.23
CA MET A 156 -12.16 7.18 11.19
C MET A 156 -12.68 7.69 12.53
N ASN A 157 -12.25 7.10 13.64
CA ASN A 157 -12.56 7.52 14.99
C ASN A 157 -11.26 7.73 15.78
N PHE A 158 -11.21 8.75 16.63
CA PHE A 158 -10.04 9.04 17.46
C PHE A 158 -10.48 9.32 18.89
N ASP A 159 -9.78 8.75 19.88
CA ASP A 159 -10.09 9.01 21.28
C ASP A 159 -9.68 10.44 21.67
N THR A 160 -10.68 11.26 22.01
CA THR A 160 -10.49 12.62 22.52
C THR A 160 -9.61 12.72 23.75
N ALA A 161 -9.49 11.66 24.56
CA ALA A 161 -8.62 11.63 25.73
C ALA A 161 -7.12 11.64 25.37
N ASP A 162 -6.75 11.17 24.17
CA ASP A 162 -5.35 11.07 23.73
C ASP A 162 -4.91 12.20 22.81
N LEU A 163 -5.83 12.92 22.18
CA LEU A 163 -5.53 13.96 21.19
C LEU A 163 -4.52 15.00 21.70
N ALA A 164 -4.68 15.48 22.94
CA ALA A 164 -3.78 16.49 23.50
C ALA A 164 -2.34 15.98 23.65
N ALA A 165 -2.17 14.70 24.02
CA ALA A 165 -0.85 14.08 24.15
C ALA A 165 -0.24 13.82 22.77
N LEU A 166 -1.03 13.34 21.81
CA LEU A 166 -0.60 13.13 20.42
C LEU A 166 -0.17 14.45 19.75
N GLU A 167 -0.89 15.55 19.99
CA GLU A 167 -0.51 16.88 19.49
C GLU A 167 0.79 17.37 20.15
N ALA A 168 0.92 17.24 21.47
CA ALA A 168 2.12 17.65 22.20
C ALA A 168 3.37 16.86 21.77
N ASN A 169 3.19 15.58 21.43
CA ASN A 169 4.27 14.69 20.97
C ASN A 169 4.54 14.82 19.46
N GLY A 170 3.69 15.53 18.71
CA GLY A 170 3.82 15.67 17.26
C GLY A 170 3.44 14.41 16.46
N THR A 171 2.79 13.43 17.09
CA THR A 171 2.45 12.13 16.48
C THR A 171 0.99 12.02 16.05
N LEU A 172 0.14 13.03 16.31
CA LEU A 172 -1.25 13.03 15.84
C LEU A 172 -1.35 12.81 14.32
N GLY A 173 -0.47 13.46 13.55
CA GLY A 173 -0.45 13.29 12.10
C GLY A 173 -0.04 11.88 11.65
N ASP A 174 0.74 11.15 12.44
CA ASP A 174 1.08 9.75 12.17
C ASP A 174 -0.15 8.86 12.32
N VAL A 175 -0.87 8.99 13.44
CA VAL A 175 -2.11 8.25 13.72
C VAL A 175 -3.15 8.52 12.62
N ILE A 176 -3.37 9.78 12.24
CA ILE A 176 -4.35 10.10 11.18
C ILE A 176 -3.95 9.46 9.84
N ARG A 177 -2.66 9.48 9.47
CA ARG A 177 -2.19 8.84 8.23
C ARG A 177 -2.38 7.33 8.26
N HIS A 178 -2.10 6.71 9.40
CA HIS A 178 -2.30 5.27 9.63
C HIS A 178 -3.78 4.89 9.47
N GLU A 179 -4.67 5.59 10.18
CA GLU A 179 -6.10 5.32 10.09
C GLU A 179 -6.66 5.53 8.67
N MET A 180 -6.13 6.54 7.96
CA MET A 180 -6.51 6.78 6.57
C MET A 180 -6.03 5.66 5.63
N ALA A 181 -4.90 5.00 5.90
CA ALA A 181 -4.48 3.81 5.15
C ALA A 181 -5.48 2.65 5.29
N HIS A 182 -6.04 2.43 6.48
CA HIS A 182 -7.11 1.44 6.64
C HIS A 182 -8.38 1.81 5.87
N VAL A 183 -8.74 3.11 5.81
CA VAL A 183 -9.83 3.57 4.94
C VAL A 183 -9.53 3.28 3.47
N LEU A 184 -8.29 3.43 3.03
CA LEU A 184 -7.85 3.13 1.66
C LEU A 184 -7.87 1.63 1.32
N GLY A 185 -8.16 0.75 2.29
CA GLY A 185 -8.25 -0.69 2.07
C GLY A 185 -7.02 -1.47 2.54
N PHE A 186 -6.18 -0.90 3.40
CA PHE A 186 -5.16 -1.67 4.11
C PHE A 186 -5.85 -2.56 5.16
N SER A 187 -6.41 -3.69 4.72
CA SER A 187 -7.08 -4.66 5.59
C SER A 187 -7.09 -6.06 4.95
N ASP A 188 -7.16 -7.08 5.81
CA ASP A 188 -7.32 -8.49 5.45
C ASP A 188 -8.38 -8.72 4.37
N PHE A 189 -9.57 -8.11 4.53
CA PHE A 189 -10.69 -8.26 3.61
C PHE A 189 -10.36 -7.81 2.17
N PHE A 190 -9.60 -6.73 2.02
CA PHE A 190 -9.18 -6.25 0.71
C PHE A 190 -8.06 -7.12 0.13
N TRP A 191 -7.12 -7.53 0.98
CA TRP A 191 -6.00 -8.39 0.61
C TRP A 191 -6.47 -9.76 0.11
N ASP A 192 -7.44 -10.35 0.81
CA ASP A 192 -8.07 -11.62 0.46
C ASP A 192 -8.74 -11.55 -0.89
N PHE A 193 -9.50 -10.47 -1.13
CA PHE A 193 -10.21 -10.28 -2.40
C PHE A 193 -9.27 -10.23 -3.60
N VAL A 194 -8.14 -9.53 -3.46
CA VAL A 194 -7.13 -9.42 -4.52
C VAL A 194 -6.18 -10.62 -4.59
N GLY A 195 -6.30 -11.57 -3.65
CA GLY A 195 -5.46 -12.75 -3.56
C GLY A 195 -4.03 -12.44 -3.13
N ALA A 196 -3.83 -11.37 -2.36
CA ALA A 196 -2.54 -11.04 -1.76
C ALA A 196 -2.28 -11.88 -0.50
N THR A 197 -3.31 -12.46 0.08
CA THR A 197 -3.27 -13.32 1.27
C THR A 197 -3.94 -14.66 0.97
N ASP A 198 -3.99 -15.60 1.92
CA ASP A 198 -4.53 -16.94 1.68
C ASP A 198 -6.05 -17.04 1.83
N GLY A 199 -6.70 -15.99 2.35
CA GLY A 199 -8.14 -15.91 2.45
C GLY A 199 -8.71 -16.64 3.66
N SER A 200 -7.87 -17.00 4.63
CA SER A 200 -8.29 -17.73 5.83
C SER A 200 -8.96 -16.85 6.87
N GLY A 201 -8.77 -15.51 6.81
CA GLY A 201 -9.14 -14.58 7.87
C GLY A 201 -8.21 -14.64 9.08
N PHE A 202 -7.09 -15.35 8.96
CA PHE A 202 -6.00 -15.44 9.93
C PHE A 202 -4.66 -15.33 9.19
N ASP A 203 -4.61 -14.40 8.24
CA ASP A 203 -3.54 -14.26 7.27
C ASP A 203 -2.28 -13.67 7.91
N ASN A 204 -1.28 -14.50 8.18
CA ASN A 204 0.01 -14.07 8.72
C ASN A 204 1.08 -13.77 7.66
N SER A 205 0.71 -13.92 6.37
CA SER A 205 1.62 -13.83 5.24
C SER A 205 0.98 -13.05 4.10
N TYR A 206 1.55 -11.90 3.75
CA TYR A 206 1.15 -11.12 2.59
C TYR A 206 2.08 -11.36 1.40
N THR A 207 1.52 -11.61 0.23
CA THR A 207 2.20 -12.06 -1.00
C THR A 207 1.86 -11.22 -2.24
N GLY A 208 1.21 -10.07 -2.05
CA GLY A 208 0.98 -9.10 -3.11
C GLY A 208 2.27 -8.76 -3.84
N SER A 209 2.24 -8.89 -5.16
CA SER A 209 3.45 -8.87 -6.01
C SER A 209 4.16 -7.51 -6.03
N PHE A 210 3.42 -6.41 -5.90
CA PHE A 210 3.99 -5.06 -5.88
C PHE A 210 4.68 -4.80 -4.54
N ALA A 211 3.98 -5.04 -3.42
CA ALA A 211 4.54 -4.86 -2.09
C ALA A 211 5.72 -5.80 -1.83
N LEU A 212 5.60 -7.10 -2.15
CA LEU A 212 6.67 -8.09 -1.91
C LEU A 212 7.95 -7.72 -2.66
N ALA A 213 7.83 -7.20 -3.88
CA ALA A 213 8.98 -6.74 -4.64
C ALA A 213 9.68 -5.53 -3.99
N GLN A 214 8.95 -4.63 -3.33
CA GLN A 214 9.55 -3.53 -2.56
C GLN A 214 10.12 -4.04 -1.23
N TYR A 215 9.42 -4.94 -0.55
CA TYR A 215 9.92 -5.54 0.69
C TYR A 215 11.25 -6.25 0.47
N GLN A 216 11.39 -6.95 -0.65
CA GLN A 216 12.65 -7.56 -1.06
C GLN A 216 13.79 -6.55 -1.29
N ARG A 217 13.46 -5.33 -1.71
CA ARG A 217 14.45 -4.26 -1.92
C ARG A 217 14.79 -3.52 -0.64
N GLU A 218 13.79 -3.31 0.22
CA GLU A 218 13.92 -2.49 1.43
C GLU A 218 14.44 -3.27 2.63
N PHE A 219 14.10 -4.56 2.75
CA PHE A 219 14.28 -5.32 3.98
C PHE A 219 14.95 -6.68 3.78
N ASP A 220 14.39 -7.56 2.93
CA ASP A 220 14.88 -8.94 2.77
C ASP A 220 14.81 -9.41 1.30
N PRO A 221 15.93 -9.38 0.55
CA PRO A 221 15.99 -9.82 -0.85
C PRO A 221 15.57 -11.26 -1.12
N THR A 222 15.44 -12.09 -0.09
CA THR A 222 15.06 -13.50 -0.19
C THR A 222 13.65 -13.80 0.30
N ALA A 223 12.94 -12.78 0.81
CA ALA A 223 11.59 -12.93 1.32
C ALA A 223 10.63 -13.51 0.28
N THR A 224 9.80 -14.46 0.69
CA THR A 224 8.72 -15.01 -0.13
C THR A 224 7.34 -14.46 0.26
N PHE A 225 7.26 -13.72 1.36
CA PHE A 225 6.08 -13.02 1.86
C PHE A 225 6.52 -11.87 2.78
N ILE A 226 5.59 -10.98 3.09
CA ILE A 226 5.70 -9.92 4.09
C ILE A 226 4.97 -10.40 5.36
N PRO A 227 5.61 -10.39 6.55
CA PRO A 227 4.97 -10.78 7.80
C PRO A 227 3.80 -9.85 8.18
N VAL A 228 2.67 -10.45 8.54
CA VAL A 228 1.47 -9.74 9.04
C VAL A 228 1.31 -10.06 10.53
N GLU A 229 0.91 -9.06 11.32
CA GLU A 229 0.78 -9.16 12.78
C GLU A 229 -0.23 -10.24 13.21
N GLU A 230 0.11 -11.07 14.18
CA GLU A 230 -0.77 -12.14 14.69
C GLU A 230 -1.31 -11.84 16.12
N SER A 231 -0.81 -10.78 16.76
CA SER A 231 -1.05 -10.41 18.15
C SER A 231 -1.84 -9.10 18.30
N GLY A 232 -2.02 -8.61 19.54
CA GLY A 232 -2.70 -7.34 19.82
C GLY A 232 -4.23 -7.39 19.86
N GLY A 233 -4.85 -8.48 19.40
CA GLY A 233 -6.30 -8.71 19.44
C GLY A 233 -7.00 -8.31 18.14
N PRO A 234 -8.35 -8.39 18.06
CA PRO A 234 -9.09 -8.30 16.79
C PRO A 234 -8.96 -6.99 16.01
N GLY A 235 -8.59 -5.88 16.67
CA GLY A 235 -8.34 -4.60 15.99
C GLY A 235 -6.90 -4.45 15.47
N THR A 236 -5.99 -5.35 15.85
CA THR A 236 -4.56 -5.26 15.52
C THR A 236 -4.08 -6.45 14.71
N ALA A 237 -4.40 -7.67 15.14
CA ALA A 237 -4.02 -8.88 14.43
C ALA A 237 -4.62 -8.90 13.02
N TYR A 238 -3.83 -9.35 12.05
CA TYR A 238 -4.15 -9.56 10.64
C TYR A 238 -4.47 -8.29 9.84
N ALA A 239 -4.40 -7.12 10.48
CA ALA A 239 -4.65 -5.82 9.84
C ALA A 239 -3.40 -4.94 9.72
N HIS A 240 -2.26 -5.39 10.26
CA HIS A 240 -1.02 -4.62 10.35
C HIS A 240 0.18 -5.43 9.88
N TRP A 241 1.25 -4.74 9.54
CA TRP A 241 2.55 -5.39 9.47
C TRP A 241 2.99 -5.85 10.86
N ASP A 242 3.61 -7.02 10.92
CA ASP A 242 4.10 -7.59 12.19
C ASP A 242 5.18 -6.69 12.82
N GLU A 243 5.00 -6.28 14.06
CA GLU A 243 5.89 -5.29 14.68
C GLU A 243 7.34 -5.77 14.85
N ASN A 244 7.51 -7.08 15.04
CA ASN A 244 8.80 -7.70 15.35
C ASN A 244 9.50 -8.20 14.08
N LEU A 245 8.73 -8.70 13.14
CA LEU A 245 9.21 -9.37 11.93
C LEU A 245 9.27 -8.41 10.75
N PHE A 246 8.40 -7.41 10.68
CA PHE A 246 8.45 -6.42 9.61
C PHE A 246 9.70 -5.55 9.73
N GLY A 247 10.63 -5.73 8.81
CA GLY A 247 11.85 -4.93 8.73
C GLY A 247 12.82 -5.09 9.91
N ASN A 248 12.56 -6.02 10.84
CA ASN A 248 13.32 -6.37 12.06
C ASN A 248 14.38 -5.32 12.41
N HIS A 249 14.02 -4.40 13.33
CA HIS A 249 14.63 -3.11 13.75
C HIS A 249 16.18 -3.03 13.92
N LEU A 250 16.90 -4.10 13.62
CA LEU A 250 18.34 -4.19 13.37
C LEU A 250 18.63 -4.47 11.89
N SER A 251 18.09 -3.65 10.98
CA SER A 251 18.46 -3.73 9.57
C SER A 251 19.97 -3.46 9.43
N LEU A 252 20.70 -4.47 8.94
CA LEU A 252 22.06 -4.37 8.42
C LEU A 252 22.20 -3.35 7.26
N PHE A 253 21.10 -2.70 6.86
CA PHE A 253 21.01 -1.69 5.80
C PHE A 253 20.52 -0.31 6.27
N GLY A 254 20.23 -0.10 7.57
CA GLY A 254 20.08 1.26 8.14
C GLY A 254 18.78 1.99 7.84
N ASN A 255 17.69 1.27 7.60
CA ASN A 255 16.44 1.88 7.15
C ASN A 255 15.55 2.23 8.35
N SER A 256 15.70 3.50 8.80
CA SER A 256 14.88 4.24 9.77
C SER A 256 14.95 3.80 11.24
N ALA A 257 15.30 4.74 12.11
CA ALA A 257 15.25 4.58 13.57
C ALA A 257 13.83 4.68 14.16
N ASN A 258 12.83 4.75 13.27
CA ASN A 258 11.43 5.01 13.55
C ASN A 258 10.61 3.78 13.13
N PRO A 259 9.51 3.44 13.83
CA PRO A 259 8.59 2.38 13.41
C PRO A 259 7.93 2.69 12.06
N GLU A 260 7.54 1.65 11.33
CA GLU A 260 6.80 1.80 10.07
C GLU A 260 5.36 2.23 10.34
N LEU A 261 4.78 3.03 9.44
CA LEU A 261 3.47 3.64 9.62
C LEU A 261 2.36 2.63 9.94
N MET A 262 2.38 1.43 9.36
CA MET A 262 1.33 0.42 9.43
C MET A 262 1.65 -0.75 10.37
N THR A 263 2.55 -0.56 11.33
CA THR A 263 2.62 -1.43 12.52
C THR A 263 1.49 -1.08 13.49
N GLY A 264 1.05 -2.05 14.28
CA GLY A 264 -0.16 -1.92 15.12
C GLY A 264 -0.05 -0.98 16.32
N PHE A 265 1.17 -0.62 16.73
CA PHE A 265 1.37 0.22 17.91
C PHE A 265 2.22 1.46 17.59
N LEU A 266 1.77 2.60 18.12
CA LEU A 266 2.46 3.87 18.02
C LEU A 266 3.56 3.96 19.07
N GLU A 267 4.80 3.82 18.64
CA GLU A 267 5.99 3.83 19.50
C GLU A 267 6.85 5.11 19.36
N GLY A 268 6.44 6.01 18.47
CA GLY A 268 7.14 7.26 18.16
C GLY A 268 6.70 7.81 16.80
N PRO A 269 7.41 8.82 16.28
CA PRO A 269 7.21 9.28 14.90
C PRO A 269 7.39 8.12 13.93
N THR A 270 6.54 8.04 12.91
CA THR A 270 6.54 6.90 11.98
C THR A 270 7.15 7.27 10.63
N TYR A 271 7.43 6.27 9.79
CA TYR A 271 7.75 6.47 8.37
C TYR A 271 6.88 5.58 7.47
N LEU A 272 6.56 6.05 6.27
CA LEU A 272 5.88 5.23 5.25
C LEU A 272 6.93 4.52 4.38
N SER A 273 6.94 3.19 4.39
CA SER A 273 7.78 2.36 3.53
C SER A 273 7.27 2.33 2.08
N ALA A 274 8.15 2.07 1.10
CA ALA A 274 7.72 1.79 -0.27
C ALA A 274 6.94 0.47 -0.33
N THR A 275 7.20 -0.46 0.59
CA THR A 275 6.43 -1.69 0.78
C THR A 275 4.95 -1.40 1.07
N THR A 276 4.65 -0.61 2.09
CA THR A 276 3.28 -0.19 2.41
C THR A 276 2.65 0.56 1.25
N LEU A 277 3.38 1.49 0.64
CA LEU A 277 2.81 2.25 -0.47
C LEU A 277 2.48 1.33 -1.66
N ALA A 278 3.34 0.36 -1.97
CA ALA A 278 3.13 -0.61 -3.04
C ALA A 278 2.04 -1.66 -2.73
N SER A 279 1.64 -1.86 -1.47
CA SER A 279 0.48 -2.72 -1.18
C SER A 279 -0.83 -2.11 -1.70
N PHE A 280 -0.91 -0.78 -1.83
CA PHE A 280 -2.03 -0.13 -2.52
C PHE A 280 -1.99 -0.36 -4.04
N ASP A 281 -0.81 -0.50 -4.65
CA ASP A 281 -0.74 -0.96 -6.04
C ASP A 281 -1.38 -2.35 -6.16
N ASP A 282 -1.08 -3.29 -5.25
CA ASP A 282 -1.72 -4.62 -5.23
C ASP A 282 -3.25 -4.56 -5.08
N LEU A 283 -3.84 -3.50 -4.53
CA LEU A 283 -5.30 -3.33 -4.44
C LEU A 283 -5.96 -2.85 -5.76
N GLY A 284 -5.19 -2.21 -6.64
CA GLY A 284 -5.69 -1.60 -7.88
C GLY A 284 -5.57 -0.08 -7.94
N TYR A 285 -4.93 0.54 -6.94
CA TYR A 285 -4.43 1.91 -7.07
C TYR A 285 -3.20 1.95 -7.97
N VAL A 286 -2.79 3.15 -8.37
CA VAL A 286 -1.47 3.41 -8.93
C VAL A 286 -0.75 4.38 -8.02
N THR A 287 0.40 3.98 -7.49
CA THR A 287 1.15 4.83 -6.55
C THR A 287 2.38 5.48 -7.18
N ALA A 288 2.97 6.43 -6.47
CA ALA A 288 4.20 7.09 -6.86
C ALA A 288 5.47 6.20 -6.72
N VAL A 289 5.33 4.91 -6.39
CA VAL A 289 6.44 3.94 -6.32
C VAL A 289 6.74 3.37 -7.72
N PRO A 290 8.02 3.19 -8.12
CA PRO A 290 8.34 2.53 -9.37
C PRO A 290 7.80 1.09 -9.42
N ALA A 291 7.10 0.75 -10.50
CA ALA A 291 6.60 -0.60 -10.73
C ALA A 291 7.72 -1.66 -10.62
N PRO A 292 7.42 -2.87 -10.13
CA PRO A 292 8.36 -3.98 -10.19
C PRO A 292 8.73 -4.25 -11.64
N LEU A 293 10.02 -4.49 -11.89
CA LEU A 293 10.48 -4.90 -13.21
C LEU A 293 9.79 -6.23 -13.53
N SER A 294 8.99 -6.26 -14.59
CA SER A 294 8.34 -7.49 -15.03
C SER A 294 9.42 -8.54 -15.30
N ALA A 295 9.28 -9.75 -14.76
CA ALA A 295 10.23 -10.86 -14.93
C ALA A 295 10.39 -11.34 -16.40
N ALA A 296 9.81 -10.64 -17.38
CA ALA A 296 9.77 -11.00 -18.79
C ALA A 296 11.03 -10.63 -19.61
N PHE A 297 12.07 -10.02 -19.02
CA PHE A 297 13.28 -9.60 -19.76
C PHE A 297 14.58 -10.26 -19.26
N VAL A 298 14.58 -11.57 -18.96
CA VAL A 298 15.81 -12.33 -18.62
C VAL A 298 16.23 -13.34 -19.70
N LEU A 299 15.82 -13.20 -20.96
CA LEU A 299 16.39 -14.02 -22.03
C LEU A 299 16.48 -13.28 -23.37
N THR A 300 17.55 -12.52 -23.58
CA THR A 300 18.27 -12.41 -24.88
C THR A 300 19.58 -11.66 -24.69
N GLY A 301 20.56 -12.31 -24.04
CA GLY A 301 21.83 -11.63 -23.71
C GLY A 301 23.10 -12.46 -23.81
N PHE A 302 23.10 -13.67 -24.39
CA PHE A 302 24.34 -14.46 -24.51
C PHE A 302 24.44 -15.33 -25.78
N ALA A 303 24.17 -14.76 -26.95
CA ALA A 303 24.46 -15.45 -28.22
C ALA A 303 25.06 -14.51 -29.28
N ALA A 304 26.18 -13.86 -28.99
CA ALA A 304 26.94 -13.16 -30.03
C ALA A 304 28.42 -12.97 -29.70
N LEU A 305 29.18 -14.03 -29.38
CA LEU A 305 30.65 -13.99 -29.48
C LEU A 305 31.23 -15.40 -29.57
N GLY A 306 31.44 -15.88 -30.79
CA GLY A 306 32.09 -17.18 -31.01
C GLY A 306 32.21 -17.55 -32.49
N GLY A 307 32.90 -16.73 -33.29
CA GLY A 307 33.01 -17.03 -34.73
C GLY A 307 34.00 -16.19 -35.54
N VAL A 308 35.15 -15.78 -34.98
CA VAL A 308 36.22 -15.20 -35.83
C VAL A 308 37.08 -16.34 -36.37
N ARG A 309 36.77 -16.76 -37.60
CA ARG A 309 37.53 -17.75 -38.37
C ARG A 309 38.76 -17.07 -38.98
N SER A 310 39.95 -17.34 -38.43
CA SER A 310 41.22 -16.88 -39.00
C SER A 310 41.55 -17.65 -40.28
N ARG A 311 41.50 -16.99 -41.44
CA ARG A 311 42.05 -17.54 -42.70
C ARG A 311 43.54 -17.15 -42.80
N LYS A 312 44.41 -18.12 -42.54
CA LYS A 312 45.84 -18.02 -42.88
C LYS A 312 46.01 -17.96 -44.40
N LYS A 313 46.71 -16.92 -44.87
CA LYS A 313 47.10 -16.70 -46.26
C LYS A 313 48.29 -17.61 -46.60
N ALA A 314 48.09 -18.67 -47.37
CA ALA A 314 49.19 -19.48 -47.89
C ALA A 314 49.81 -18.77 -49.11
N ARG A 315 51.07 -18.35 -48.96
CA ARG A 315 51.97 -18.06 -50.08
C ARG A 315 52.34 -19.38 -50.77
N ARG A 316 52.34 -19.41 -52.10
CA ARG A 316 53.26 -20.28 -52.84
C ARG A 316 53.72 -19.57 -54.11
N ALA A 317 55.04 -19.38 -54.15
CA ALA A 317 55.79 -19.05 -55.34
C ALA A 317 56.09 -20.33 -56.12
N THR A 318 55.91 -20.28 -57.43
CA THR A 318 56.76 -20.71 -58.56
C THR A 318 55.85 -20.83 -59.77
#